data_AF-A0A448D7G3-F1
#
_entry.id   AF-A0A448D7G3-F1
#
_cell.length_a   1.000
_cell.length_b   1.000
_cell.length_c   1.000
_cell.angle_alpha   90.00
_cell.angle_beta   90.00
_cell.angle_gamma   90.00
#
_symmetry.space_group_name_H-M   'P 1'
#
loop_
_entity.id
_entity.type
_entity.pdbx_description
1 polymer ?
#
loop_
_entity_poly.entity_id
_entity_poly.type
_entity_poly.pdbx_seq_one_letter_code
_entity_poly.pdbx_strand_id
1 'polypeptide(L)'
;MVSPIIIDLNGDGVKTLGLGNNIHFDHNKSGFAKQTGWVSKEDGLLALDMNANGMIDNGGELFGNNSLLTDGKFADNGFEALKQYDSNNNGLLDVKDVRWQEFKIWQDVDSDGVSDIGELKSLDNAGIISLNLKYTETNTVDENGNSHKQASSAIWKDGHTSDAVDVWFQTDGARTTYTKQFSHTEEISKLPEIMPFGQVYSLRDSVSQDKTLLIQLKEYLGEDNPSAEKLNALIYQWAGATDVLPNSRGENIDARKLTVLEKLSDKSFEQSGWGSNPGPNAGQALENEFVKFSEYVAGSIRMQKIYASALGREMVKTDANGKMVVDWDGISGYIYQQIQAKNAKGAASAIEAVLDALTFNPSAAVEFRKEWASFARAVFSTKNIDDLKLLAELNGSVGDEANNTLETKAAGNVLLEGGVLFGEGGDDTLNGRGGNDVLVGGEGNDHLSGGEGSDIYVFGKNFGKDSVNNHDTSAERNDMIRFTEGLKQSDL
;
A
#
# COMPACT_ATOMS: atom_id res chain seq x y z
N MET A 1 9.03 -3.68 -14.54
CA MET A 1 9.26 -2.65 -15.57
C MET A 1 8.66 -3.13 -16.85
N VAL A 2 8.11 -2.21 -17.62
CA VAL A 2 7.38 -2.44 -18.86
C VAL A 2 7.86 -1.38 -19.84
N SER A 3 8.02 -1.72 -21.12
CA SER A 3 8.41 -0.75 -22.11
C SER A 3 7.32 -0.46 -23.13
N PRO A 4 7.32 0.78 -23.62
CA PRO A 4 7.02 1.05 -25.01
C PRO A 4 8.09 1.94 -25.69
N ILE A 5 8.01 2.04 -27.03
CA ILE A 5 8.74 3.03 -27.82
C ILE A 5 8.07 4.40 -27.68
N ILE A 6 8.88 5.40 -27.32
CA ILE A 6 8.55 6.82 -27.33
C ILE A 6 9.32 7.49 -28.48
N ILE A 7 8.65 8.39 -29.20
CA ILE A 7 9.26 9.23 -30.23
C ILE A 7 9.31 10.66 -29.71
N ASP A 8 10.51 11.25 -29.76
CA ASP A 8 10.73 12.66 -29.51
C ASP A 8 10.10 13.48 -30.65
N LEU A 9 9.10 14.30 -30.31
CA LEU A 9 8.32 15.07 -31.28
C LEU A 9 8.78 16.53 -31.43
N ASN A 10 9.61 17.03 -30.52
CA ASN A 10 10.00 18.45 -30.46
C ASN A 10 11.52 18.66 -30.66
N GLY A 11 12.31 17.58 -30.69
CA GLY A 11 13.75 17.57 -30.90
C GLY A 11 14.58 17.89 -29.65
N ASP A 12 14.01 17.81 -28.45
CA ASP A 12 14.72 18.07 -27.19
C ASP A 12 15.02 16.82 -26.35
N GLY A 13 14.86 15.64 -26.97
CA GLY A 13 15.09 14.33 -26.39
C GLY A 13 13.85 13.78 -25.67
N VAL A 14 13.78 12.45 -25.55
CA VAL A 14 12.64 11.79 -24.90
C VAL A 14 12.56 12.13 -23.40
N LYS A 15 11.39 12.60 -22.97
CA LYS A 15 11.08 12.92 -21.57
C LYS A 15 9.98 12.01 -21.02
N THR A 16 10.06 11.79 -19.71
CA THR A 16 9.14 10.90 -19.00
C THR A 16 8.59 11.54 -17.74
N LEU A 17 7.58 10.90 -17.15
CA LEU A 17 6.98 11.21 -15.87
C LEU A 17 7.21 10.03 -14.91
N GLY A 18 7.41 10.31 -13.62
CA GLY A 18 7.56 9.29 -12.58
C GLY A 18 6.22 8.86 -11.96
N LEU A 19 6.27 7.82 -11.12
CA LEU A 19 5.11 7.24 -10.41
C LEU A 19 4.28 8.25 -9.59
N GLY A 20 4.90 9.36 -9.15
CA GLY A 20 4.23 10.43 -8.40
C GLY A 20 3.08 11.11 -9.14
N ASN A 21 3.00 10.97 -10.46
CA ASN A 21 1.92 11.52 -11.28
C ASN A 21 0.64 10.68 -11.28
N ASN A 22 0.66 9.48 -10.64
CA ASN A 22 -0.52 8.64 -10.44
C ASN A 22 -1.22 8.13 -11.71
N ILE A 23 -0.45 7.99 -12.79
CA ILE A 23 -0.92 7.47 -14.09
C ILE A 23 -1.04 5.95 -14.02
N HIS A 24 -2.11 5.38 -14.56
CA HIS A 24 -2.35 3.95 -14.58
C HIS A 24 -2.60 3.46 -16.01
N PHE A 25 -1.93 2.37 -16.39
CA PHE A 25 -2.14 1.76 -17.72
C PHE A 25 -2.01 0.23 -17.67
N ASP A 26 -2.83 -0.47 -18.46
CA ASP A 26 -2.80 -1.93 -18.57
C ASP A 26 -1.75 -2.38 -19.58
N HIS A 27 -0.49 -2.38 -19.15
CA HIS A 27 0.66 -2.68 -20.00
C HIS A 27 0.69 -4.09 -20.59
N ASN A 28 -0.02 -5.06 -20.01
CA ASN A 28 0.05 -6.47 -20.41
C ASN A 28 -1.32 -7.06 -20.78
N LYS A 29 -2.34 -6.22 -20.95
CA LYS A 29 -3.71 -6.64 -21.31
C LYS A 29 -4.32 -7.60 -20.28
N SER A 30 -4.00 -7.40 -19.01
CA SER A 30 -4.50 -8.22 -17.90
C SER A 30 -5.92 -7.83 -17.46
N GLY A 31 -6.40 -6.65 -17.85
CA GLY A 31 -7.59 -6.00 -17.31
C GLY A 31 -7.31 -5.17 -16.05
N PHE A 32 -6.06 -5.13 -15.57
CA PHE A 32 -5.61 -4.32 -14.43
C PHE A 32 -4.60 -3.28 -14.90
N ALA A 33 -4.99 -2.01 -14.84
CA ALA A 33 -4.12 -0.88 -15.10
C ALA A 33 -3.30 -0.58 -13.85
N LYS A 34 -1.97 -0.69 -13.94
CA LYS A 34 -1.06 -0.46 -12.81
C LYS A 34 -0.45 0.92 -12.84
N GLN A 35 -0.15 1.46 -11.66
CA GLN A 35 0.53 2.73 -11.55
C GLN A 35 1.89 2.64 -12.26
N THR A 36 2.18 3.61 -13.12
CA THR A 36 3.32 3.55 -14.04
C THR A 36 3.98 4.92 -14.19
N GLY A 37 5.30 4.91 -14.44
CA GLY A 37 5.93 6.03 -15.14
C GLY A 37 5.31 6.17 -16.53
N TRP A 38 5.46 7.33 -17.15
CA TRP A 38 4.75 7.63 -18.39
C TRP A 38 5.56 8.51 -19.34
N VAL A 39 5.09 8.64 -20.58
CA VAL A 39 5.63 9.59 -21.55
C VAL A 39 5.24 11.02 -21.13
N SER A 40 6.08 12.01 -21.42
CA SER A 40 5.67 13.41 -21.27
C SER A 40 4.71 13.82 -22.39
N LYS A 41 3.81 14.78 -22.14
CA LYS A 41 2.91 15.32 -23.16
C LYS A 41 3.59 15.97 -24.38
N GLU A 42 4.89 16.24 -24.30
CA GLU A 42 5.67 16.85 -25.40
C GLU A 42 6.07 15.80 -26.44
N ASP A 43 6.12 14.52 -26.05
CA ASP A 43 6.50 13.38 -26.86
C ASP A 43 5.28 12.50 -27.19
N GLY A 44 5.49 11.37 -27.85
CA GLY A 44 4.39 10.43 -28.13
C GLY A 44 4.80 8.97 -28.16
N LEU A 45 3.89 8.12 -27.72
CA LEU A 45 4.01 6.67 -27.78
C LEU A 45 3.74 6.18 -29.20
N LEU A 46 4.58 5.28 -29.71
CA LEU A 46 4.28 4.57 -30.95
C LEU A 46 3.23 3.49 -30.67
N ALA A 47 2.14 3.52 -31.42
CA ALA A 47 0.99 2.65 -31.18
C ALA A 47 0.39 2.10 -32.47
N LEU A 48 -0.36 1.02 -32.33
CA LEU A 48 -1.17 0.40 -33.39
C LEU A 48 -2.44 -0.15 -32.75
N ASP A 49 -3.58 0.46 -33.07
CA ASP A 49 -4.91 -0.01 -32.66
C ASP A 49 -5.17 -1.39 -33.30
N MET A 50 -5.05 -2.44 -32.50
CA MET A 50 -5.07 -3.82 -32.98
C MET A 50 -6.50 -4.32 -33.16
N ASN A 51 -7.46 -3.72 -32.45
CA ASN A 51 -8.85 -4.16 -32.41
C ASN A 51 -9.79 -3.23 -33.22
N ALA A 52 -9.24 -2.13 -33.76
CA ALA A 52 -9.92 -1.10 -34.54
C ALA A 52 -11.06 -0.40 -33.79
N ASN A 53 -10.94 -0.22 -32.47
CA ASN A 53 -11.94 0.48 -31.65
C ASN A 53 -11.71 2.01 -31.58
N GLY A 54 -10.62 2.50 -32.16
CA GLY A 54 -10.26 3.92 -32.18
C GLY A 54 -9.56 4.43 -30.94
N MET A 55 -9.14 3.54 -30.04
CA MET A 55 -8.43 3.85 -28.80
C MET A 55 -7.19 2.96 -28.67
N ILE A 56 -6.23 3.41 -27.86
CA ILE A 56 -5.13 2.59 -27.38
C ILE A 56 -5.42 2.27 -25.92
N ASP A 57 -5.91 1.07 -25.63
CA ASP A 57 -6.49 0.73 -24.33
C ASP A 57 -5.65 -0.26 -23.50
N ASN A 58 -4.61 -0.85 -24.11
CA ASN A 58 -3.68 -1.74 -23.42
C ASN A 58 -2.30 -1.79 -24.11
N GLY A 59 -1.29 -2.31 -23.40
CA GLY A 59 0.08 -2.38 -23.92
C GLY A 59 0.31 -3.38 -25.05
N GLY A 60 -0.67 -4.22 -25.40
CA GLY A 60 -0.64 -5.02 -26.62
C GLY A 60 -0.79 -4.19 -27.91
N GLU A 61 -1.16 -2.91 -27.76
CA GLU A 61 -1.29 -1.92 -28.84
C GLU A 61 -0.13 -0.92 -28.84
N LEU A 62 0.79 -1.05 -27.88
CA LEU A 62 2.06 -0.36 -27.82
C LEU A 62 3.20 -1.30 -28.22
N PHE A 63 4.36 -0.74 -28.59
CA PHE A 63 5.52 -1.51 -29.00
C PHE A 63 6.58 -1.58 -27.92
N GLY A 64 6.70 -2.72 -27.26
CA GLY A 64 7.61 -2.96 -26.15
C GLY A 64 7.69 -4.44 -25.76
N ASN A 65 8.11 -4.71 -24.52
CA ASN A 65 8.32 -6.07 -24.03
C ASN A 65 7.02 -6.88 -23.76
N ASN A 66 5.85 -6.27 -23.90
CA ASN A 66 4.55 -6.97 -23.86
C ASN A 66 3.92 -7.13 -25.26
N SER A 67 4.62 -6.72 -26.33
CA SER A 67 4.14 -6.94 -27.69
C SER A 67 4.27 -8.41 -28.06
N LEU A 68 3.19 -8.98 -28.62
CA LEU A 68 3.16 -10.37 -29.05
C LEU A 68 3.75 -10.51 -30.47
N LEU A 69 4.75 -11.36 -30.61
CA LEU A 69 5.34 -11.72 -31.89
C LEU A 69 4.49 -12.76 -32.64
N THR A 70 4.69 -12.87 -33.94
CA THR A 70 4.00 -13.87 -34.80
C THR A 70 4.18 -15.32 -34.35
N ASP A 71 5.24 -15.65 -33.60
CA ASP A 71 5.47 -16.99 -33.04
C ASP A 71 4.76 -17.23 -31.68
N GLY A 72 4.03 -16.22 -31.19
CA GLY A 72 3.29 -16.25 -29.93
C GLY A 72 4.12 -15.93 -28.69
N LYS A 73 5.39 -15.53 -28.83
CA LYS A 73 6.22 -15.06 -27.71
C LYS A 73 6.13 -13.55 -27.57
N PHE A 74 6.43 -13.06 -26.37
CA PHE A 74 6.63 -11.63 -26.15
C PHE A 74 8.00 -11.19 -26.69
N ALA A 75 8.05 -9.98 -27.24
CA ALA A 75 9.29 -9.39 -27.73
C ALA A 75 10.25 -9.04 -26.58
N ASP A 76 11.57 -9.08 -26.85
CA ASP A 76 12.58 -8.67 -25.87
C ASP A 76 12.53 -7.15 -25.62
N ASN A 77 12.16 -6.37 -26.64
CA ASN A 77 11.94 -4.93 -26.62
C ASN A 77 11.06 -4.50 -27.81
N GLY A 78 10.66 -3.23 -27.84
CA GLY A 78 9.78 -2.65 -28.84
C GLY A 78 10.37 -2.62 -30.25
N PHE A 79 11.68 -2.45 -30.41
CA PHE A 79 12.28 -2.51 -31.75
C PHE A 79 12.28 -3.94 -32.31
N GLU A 80 12.49 -4.94 -31.46
CA GLU A 80 12.27 -6.35 -31.85
C GLU A 80 10.81 -6.61 -32.22
N ALA A 81 9.86 -6.01 -31.50
CA ALA A 81 8.44 -6.06 -31.85
C ALA A 81 8.16 -5.42 -33.23
N LEU A 82 8.81 -4.30 -33.56
CA LEU A 82 8.58 -3.60 -34.84
C LEU A 82 9.11 -4.35 -36.07
N LYS A 83 10.12 -5.21 -35.93
CA LYS A 83 10.68 -5.97 -37.07
C LYS A 83 9.66 -6.81 -37.83
N GLN A 84 8.60 -7.29 -37.17
CA GLN A 84 7.56 -8.06 -37.85
C GLN A 84 6.69 -7.23 -38.82
N TYR A 85 6.83 -5.90 -38.80
CA TYR A 85 6.10 -4.97 -39.66
C TYR A 85 6.95 -4.40 -40.81
N ASP A 86 8.25 -4.69 -40.86
CA ASP A 86 9.12 -4.41 -42.01
C ASP A 86 8.88 -5.47 -43.10
N SER A 87 7.90 -5.19 -43.95
CA SER A 87 7.41 -6.12 -44.97
C SER A 87 8.39 -6.28 -46.14
N ASN A 88 9.30 -5.33 -46.33
CA ASN A 88 10.27 -5.34 -47.41
C ASN A 88 11.70 -5.68 -46.95
N ASN A 89 11.91 -5.87 -45.64
CA ASN A 89 13.15 -6.24 -44.96
C ASN A 89 14.31 -5.27 -45.21
N ASN A 90 14.03 -3.96 -45.26
CA ASN A 90 15.06 -2.93 -45.44
C ASN A 90 15.65 -2.39 -44.12
N GLY A 91 15.15 -2.87 -42.97
CA GLY A 91 15.54 -2.41 -41.63
C GLY A 91 14.88 -1.11 -41.20
N LEU A 92 13.86 -0.66 -41.92
CA LEU A 92 13.03 0.50 -41.61
C LEU A 92 11.59 0.06 -41.45
N LEU A 93 10.84 0.78 -40.61
CA LEU A 93 9.40 0.85 -40.73
C LEU A 93 9.10 2.15 -41.51
N ASP A 94 8.62 2.05 -42.74
CA ASP A 94 8.42 3.21 -43.63
C ASP A 94 7.17 3.09 -44.52
N VAL A 95 6.91 4.12 -45.34
CA VAL A 95 5.75 4.21 -46.25
C VAL A 95 5.61 3.05 -47.24
N LYS A 96 6.64 2.23 -47.44
CA LYS A 96 6.60 1.04 -48.32
C LYS A 96 6.11 -0.19 -47.58
N ASP A 97 5.90 -0.11 -46.27
CA ASP A 97 5.40 -1.22 -45.48
C ASP A 97 3.90 -1.36 -45.51
N VAL A 98 3.44 -2.61 -45.62
CA VAL A 98 2.02 -2.96 -45.83
C VAL A 98 1.10 -2.32 -44.79
N ARG A 99 1.54 -2.25 -43.53
CA ARG A 99 0.73 -1.72 -42.40
C ARG A 99 1.11 -0.30 -41.97
N TRP A 100 2.00 0.39 -42.69
CA TRP A 100 2.49 1.74 -42.31
C TRP A 100 1.37 2.72 -41.95
N GLN A 101 0.31 2.75 -42.77
CA GLN A 101 -0.82 3.68 -42.63
C GLN A 101 -1.67 3.45 -41.36
N GLU A 102 -1.52 2.30 -40.71
CA GLU A 102 -2.26 1.94 -39.51
C GLU A 102 -1.58 2.48 -38.23
N PHE A 103 -0.26 2.67 -38.25
CA PHE A 103 0.49 3.14 -37.09
C PHE A 103 0.08 4.56 -36.68
N LYS A 104 0.12 4.80 -35.37
CA LYS A 104 -0.24 6.05 -34.71
C LYS A 104 0.86 6.52 -33.77
N ILE A 105 0.88 7.81 -33.54
CA ILE A 105 1.51 8.45 -32.39
C ILE A 105 0.40 8.79 -31.41
N TRP A 106 0.48 8.26 -30.20
CA TRP A 106 -0.36 8.65 -29.08
C TRP A 106 0.38 9.69 -28.24
N GLN A 107 -0.05 10.94 -28.36
CA GLN A 107 0.42 12.04 -27.53
C GLN A 107 -0.65 12.32 -26.48
N ASP A 108 -0.44 11.78 -25.29
CA ASP A 108 -1.31 11.93 -24.12
C ASP A 108 -1.15 13.36 -23.55
N VAL A 109 -2.12 14.23 -23.84
CA VAL A 109 -2.00 15.68 -23.64
C VAL A 109 -2.23 16.08 -22.20
N ASP A 110 -3.10 15.37 -21.49
CA ASP A 110 -3.40 15.61 -20.08
C ASP A 110 -2.68 14.64 -19.13
N SER A 111 -1.98 13.64 -19.69
CA SER A 111 -1.15 12.67 -18.99
C SER A 111 -1.97 11.82 -18.00
N ASP A 112 -3.15 11.36 -18.41
CA ASP A 112 -4.02 10.52 -17.59
C ASP A 112 -3.89 9.01 -17.90
N GLY A 113 -3.17 8.65 -18.97
CA GLY A 113 -2.98 7.27 -19.42
C GLY A 113 -4.16 6.69 -20.20
N VAL A 114 -5.12 7.52 -20.63
CA VAL A 114 -6.29 7.14 -21.41
C VAL A 114 -6.20 7.75 -22.80
N SER A 115 -6.33 6.94 -23.85
CA SER A 115 -6.28 7.43 -25.22
C SER A 115 -7.56 8.17 -25.58
N ASP A 116 -7.51 9.50 -25.63
CA ASP A 116 -8.66 10.35 -25.91
C ASP A 116 -8.80 10.80 -27.38
N ILE A 117 -10.00 11.29 -27.71
CA ILE A 117 -10.28 11.86 -29.04
C ILE A 117 -9.39 13.09 -29.25
N GLY A 118 -8.51 13.00 -30.24
CA GLY A 118 -7.59 14.08 -30.63
C GLY A 118 -6.13 13.84 -30.24
N GLU A 119 -5.87 12.83 -29.42
CA GLU A 119 -4.51 12.47 -28.97
C GLU A 119 -3.78 11.54 -29.95
N LEU A 120 -4.54 10.81 -30.77
CA LEU A 120 -4.00 9.91 -31.78
C LEU A 120 -3.78 10.62 -33.12
N LYS A 121 -2.54 10.58 -33.61
CA LYS A 121 -2.14 11.12 -34.92
C LYS A 121 -1.52 10.01 -35.78
N SER A 122 -1.77 9.99 -37.09
CA SER A 122 -0.98 9.12 -37.98
C SER A 122 0.46 9.64 -38.09
N LEU A 123 1.41 8.76 -38.39
CA LEU A 123 2.81 9.16 -38.62
C LEU A 123 2.91 10.19 -39.75
N ASP A 124 2.14 10.01 -40.83
CA ASP A 124 2.07 10.94 -41.95
C ASP A 124 1.61 12.35 -41.52
N ASN A 125 0.65 12.44 -40.61
CA ASN A 125 0.14 13.73 -40.09
C ASN A 125 1.10 14.35 -39.07
N ALA A 126 1.84 13.54 -38.31
CA ALA A 126 2.95 14.02 -37.50
C ALA A 126 4.11 14.55 -38.37
N GLY A 127 4.28 14.00 -39.58
CA GLY A 127 5.37 14.37 -40.48
C GLY A 127 6.54 13.39 -40.45
N ILE A 128 6.37 12.23 -39.82
CA ILE A 128 7.33 11.13 -39.80
C ILE A 128 7.17 10.31 -41.08
N ILE A 129 8.28 9.92 -41.71
CA ILE A 129 8.27 9.10 -42.95
C ILE A 129 8.94 7.75 -42.79
N SER A 130 9.77 7.56 -41.77
CA SER A 130 10.37 6.28 -41.45
C SER A 130 10.91 6.25 -40.02
N LEU A 131 10.92 5.05 -39.43
CA LEU A 131 11.61 4.74 -38.18
C LEU A 131 12.72 3.73 -38.46
N ASN A 132 13.91 3.93 -37.88
CA ASN A 132 15.00 2.97 -37.99
C ASN A 132 14.81 1.83 -36.99
N LEU A 133 14.84 0.58 -37.46
CA LEU A 133 14.66 -0.59 -36.60
C LEU A 133 15.97 -1.09 -35.98
N LYS A 134 17.10 -0.61 -36.46
CA LYS A 134 18.39 -0.84 -35.83
C LYS A 134 18.61 0.16 -34.71
N TYR A 135 18.80 -0.33 -33.51
CA TYR A 135 19.00 0.46 -32.30
C TYR A 135 20.40 0.27 -31.70
N THR A 136 20.73 1.14 -30.75
CA THR A 136 21.88 1.04 -29.86
C THR A 136 21.42 0.87 -28.42
N GLU A 137 22.16 0.08 -27.65
CA GLU A 137 21.97 -0.05 -26.20
C GLU A 137 22.54 1.17 -25.48
N THR A 138 21.69 1.92 -24.77
CA THR A 138 22.06 3.11 -23.98
C THR A 138 22.07 2.80 -22.49
N ASN A 139 21.02 2.13 -21.99
CA ASN A 139 20.85 1.75 -20.59
C ASN A 139 21.01 2.91 -19.58
N THR A 140 20.44 4.07 -19.90
CA THR A 140 20.42 5.24 -19.01
C THR A 140 19.14 5.28 -18.19
N VAL A 141 19.20 5.85 -16.97
CA VAL A 141 18.02 6.06 -16.12
C VAL A 141 17.83 7.55 -15.95
N ASP A 142 16.61 8.05 -16.18
CA ASP A 142 16.29 9.46 -16.02
C ASP A 142 15.98 9.84 -14.55
N GLU A 143 15.73 11.13 -14.32
CA GLU A 143 15.41 11.66 -12.99
C GLU A 143 14.10 11.11 -12.39
N ASN A 144 13.23 10.55 -13.23
CA ASN A 144 11.96 9.93 -12.84
C ASN A 144 12.11 8.43 -12.55
N GLY A 145 13.31 7.87 -12.73
CA GLY A 145 13.62 6.47 -12.49
C GLY A 145 13.28 5.53 -13.66
N ASN A 146 12.85 6.06 -14.80
CA ASN A 146 12.52 5.27 -15.99
C ASN A 146 13.81 4.98 -16.79
N SER A 147 13.94 3.78 -17.34
CA SER A 147 15.17 3.35 -18.02
C SER A 147 15.05 3.44 -19.54
N HIS A 148 15.88 4.26 -20.17
CA HIS A 148 16.00 4.41 -21.61
C HIS A 148 17.02 3.38 -22.11
N LYS A 149 16.54 2.25 -22.66
CA LYS A 149 17.43 1.09 -22.92
C LYS A 149 17.89 0.98 -24.36
N GLN A 150 16.97 1.03 -25.32
CA GLN A 150 17.31 0.97 -26.74
C GLN A 150 16.97 2.31 -27.39
N ALA A 151 17.94 2.92 -28.08
CA ALA A 151 17.74 4.17 -28.80
C ALA A 151 17.96 3.98 -30.30
N SER A 152 17.09 4.61 -31.09
CA SER A 152 17.10 4.67 -32.54
C SER A 152 16.63 6.06 -32.97
N SER A 153 16.16 6.21 -34.22
CA SER A 153 15.75 7.50 -34.78
C SER A 153 14.49 7.42 -35.63
N ALA A 154 13.73 8.50 -35.61
CA ALA A 154 12.68 8.83 -36.55
C ALA A 154 13.21 9.83 -37.60
N ILE A 155 12.80 9.66 -38.86
CA ILE A 155 13.14 10.59 -39.95
C ILE A 155 11.86 11.32 -40.38
N TRP A 156 11.97 12.64 -40.52
CA TRP A 156 10.85 13.54 -40.81
C TRP A 156 10.84 14.04 -42.25
N LYS A 157 9.68 14.53 -42.71
CA LYS A 157 9.46 15.01 -44.09
C LYS A 157 10.36 16.17 -44.52
N ASP A 158 10.79 17.00 -43.57
CA ASP A 158 11.71 18.12 -43.79
C ASP A 158 13.19 17.71 -43.74
N GLY A 159 13.47 16.42 -43.49
CA GLY A 159 14.80 15.82 -43.51
C GLY A 159 15.53 15.81 -42.16
N HIS A 160 14.95 16.34 -41.07
CA HIS A 160 15.57 16.20 -39.76
C HIS A 160 15.33 14.80 -39.17
N THR A 161 16.08 14.49 -38.11
CA THR A 161 15.94 13.26 -37.32
C THR A 161 15.66 13.61 -35.86
N SER A 162 14.81 12.83 -35.21
CA SER A 162 14.61 12.87 -33.76
C SER A 162 14.79 11.49 -33.15
N ASP A 163 14.86 11.43 -31.83
CA ASP A 163 15.05 10.18 -31.10
C ASP A 163 13.79 9.30 -31.13
N ALA A 164 14.00 7.99 -31.24
CA ALA A 164 12.99 6.98 -30.93
C ALA A 164 13.59 6.04 -29.90
N VAL A 165 12.98 5.89 -28.73
CA VAL A 165 13.59 5.22 -27.58
C VAL A 165 12.63 4.21 -26.97
N ASP A 166 13.09 2.98 -26.75
CA ASP A 166 12.41 1.99 -25.92
C ASP A 166 12.67 2.32 -24.44
N VAL A 167 11.63 2.83 -23.77
CA VAL A 167 11.70 3.32 -22.40
C VAL A 167 10.98 2.35 -21.48
N TRP A 168 11.71 1.82 -20.52
CA TRP A 168 11.22 0.89 -19.50
C TRP A 168 10.73 1.69 -18.29
N PHE A 169 9.42 1.86 -18.20
CA PHE A 169 8.79 2.55 -17.10
C PHE A 169 8.94 1.80 -15.77
N GLN A 170 9.13 2.57 -14.71
CA GLN A 170 8.86 2.10 -13.36
C GLN A 170 7.37 1.79 -13.21
N THR A 171 7.06 0.76 -12.45
CA THR A 171 5.67 0.35 -12.21
C THR A 171 5.49 -0.04 -10.76
N ASP A 172 4.40 0.41 -10.15
CA ASP A 172 3.92 -0.12 -8.88
C ASP A 172 2.74 -1.05 -9.13
N GLY A 173 3.04 -2.34 -9.15
CA GLY A 173 2.07 -3.40 -9.38
C GLY A 173 1.09 -3.62 -8.24
N ALA A 174 1.33 -3.06 -7.04
CA ALA A 174 0.38 -3.15 -5.94
C ALA A 174 -0.75 -2.11 -6.06
N ARG A 175 -0.51 -1.02 -6.82
CA ARG A 175 -1.46 0.07 -7.06
C ARG A 175 -2.11 -0.12 -8.42
N THR A 176 -3.32 -0.65 -8.43
CA THR A 176 -4.05 -0.96 -9.66
C THR A 176 -5.45 -0.38 -9.67
N THR A 177 -5.94 -0.13 -10.87
CA THR A 177 -7.34 0.14 -11.18
C THR A 177 -7.80 -0.83 -12.27
N TYR A 178 -9.11 -1.02 -12.43
CA TYR A 178 -9.67 -1.83 -13.52
C TYR A 178 -10.95 -1.21 -14.04
N THR A 179 -11.23 -1.44 -15.32
CA THR A 179 -12.41 -0.89 -16.00
C THR A 179 -13.59 -1.84 -16.01
N LYS A 180 -13.37 -3.13 -15.67
CA LYS A 180 -14.44 -4.14 -15.61
C LYS A 180 -15.52 -3.68 -14.64
N GLN A 181 -16.74 -3.59 -15.16
CA GLN A 181 -17.92 -3.19 -14.38
C GLN A 181 -18.57 -4.41 -13.74
N PHE A 182 -18.97 -4.24 -12.48
CA PHE A 182 -19.66 -5.27 -11.70
C PHE A 182 -21.03 -4.75 -11.26
N SER A 183 -21.98 -5.67 -11.07
CA SER A 183 -23.31 -5.35 -10.58
C SER A 183 -23.48 -5.88 -9.17
N HIS A 184 -23.86 -5.00 -8.24
CA HIS A 184 -24.10 -5.36 -6.84
C HIS A 184 -25.59 -5.45 -6.54
N THR A 185 -26.00 -6.51 -5.86
CA THR A 185 -27.31 -6.60 -5.23
C THR A 185 -27.34 -5.67 -4.01
N GLU A 186 -28.55 -5.32 -3.53
CA GLU A 186 -28.69 -4.55 -2.28
C GLU A 186 -28.00 -5.24 -1.09
N GLU A 187 -27.97 -6.58 -1.10
CA GLU A 187 -27.23 -7.35 -0.08
C GLU A 187 -25.72 -7.10 -0.17
N ILE A 188 -25.13 -7.21 -1.36
CA ILE A 188 -23.67 -7.02 -1.55
C ILE A 188 -23.26 -5.58 -1.24
N SER A 189 -24.07 -4.60 -1.62
CA SER A 189 -23.80 -3.18 -1.31
C SER A 189 -23.72 -2.87 0.18
N LYS A 190 -24.28 -3.74 1.05
CA LYS A 190 -24.23 -3.60 2.51
C LYS A 190 -23.07 -4.37 3.16
N LEU A 191 -22.35 -5.22 2.42
CA LEU A 191 -21.18 -5.93 2.94
C LEU A 191 -19.98 -4.98 3.09
N PRO A 192 -18.97 -5.29 3.91
CA PRO A 192 -17.73 -4.51 3.94
C PRO A 192 -17.04 -4.50 2.57
N GLU A 193 -16.35 -3.40 2.28
CA GLU A 193 -15.51 -3.22 1.08
C GLU A 193 -14.02 -3.27 1.44
N ILE A 194 -13.22 -3.85 0.56
CA ILE A 194 -11.77 -3.70 0.60
C ILE A 194 -11.32 -3.34 -0.81
N MET A 195 -10.55 -2.25 -0.91
CA MET A 195 -10.06 -1.72 -2.19
C MET A 195 -9.19 -2.75 -2.91
N PRO A 196 -9.11 -2.69 -4.24
CA PRO A 196 -8.31 -3.64 -5.00
C PRO A 196 -6.81 -3.49 -4.75
N PHE A 197 -6.09 -4.60 -4.94
CA PHE A 197 -4.64 -4.69 -4.84
C PHE A 197 -4.12 -5.58 -5.96
N GLY A 198 -3.14 -5.07 -6.72
CA GLY A 198 -2.55 -5.82 -7.82
C GLY A 198 -3.58 -6.44 -8.74
N GLN A 199 -3.56 -7.77 -8.86
CA GLN A 199 -4.47 -8.54 -9.71
C GLN A 199 -5.71 -9.06 -8.97
N VAL A 200 -6.05 -8.50 -7.81
CA VAL A 200 -7.21 -8.88 -7.00
C VAL A 200 -8.24 -7.75 -7.04
N TYR A 201 -9.45 -8.06 -7.55
CA TYR A 201 -10.58 -7.13 -7.54
C TYR A 201 -10.98 -6.75 -6.12
N SER A 202 -11.73 -5.65 -5.97
CA SER A 202 -12.31 -5.27 -4.68
C SER A 202 -13.11 -6.42 -4.05
N LEU A 203 -13.29 -6.40 -2.73
CA LEU A 203 -13.98 -7.47 -2.03
C LEU A 203 -15.42 -7.62 -2.52
N ARG A 204 -16.17 -6.52 -2.70
CA ARG A 204 -17.56 -6.58 -3.17
C ARG A 204 -17.66 -7.06 -4.61
N ASP A 205 -16.77 -6.60 -5.49
CA ASP A 205 -16.74 -7.07 -6.88
C ASP A 205 -16.43 -8.57 -6.96
N SER A 206 -15.54 -9.06 -6.09
CA SER A 206 -15.17 -10.47 -6.02
C SER A 206 -16.33 -11.34 -5.51
N VAL A 207 -17.00 -10.98 -4.42
CA VAL A 207 -18.16 -11.74 -3.91
C VAL A 207 -19.35 -11.69 -4.86
N SER A 208 -19.45 -10.68 -5.73
CA SER A 208 -20.49 -10.62 -6.77
C SER A 208 -20.35 -11.75 -7.80
N GLN A 209 -19.13 -12.26 -7.99
CA GLN A 209 -18.81 -13.32 -8.94
C GLN A 209 -18.59 -14.69 -8.26
N ASP A 210 -18.31 -14.71 -6.96
CA ASP A 210 -17.97 -15.92 -6.20
C ASP A 210 -18.94 -16.16 -5.02
N LYS A 211 -19.82 -17.15 -5.19
CA LYS A 211 -20.79 -17.56 -4.16
C LYS A 211 -20.13 -18.18 -2.93
N THR A 212 -19.01 -18.89 -3.10
CA THR A 212 -18.26 -19.49 -2.00
C THR A 212 -17.65 -18.38 -1.15
N LEU A 213 -17.04 -17.39 -1.79
CA LEU A 213 -16.50 -16.22 -1.11
C LEU A 213 -17.59 -15.45 -0.36
N LEU A 214 -18.76 -15.26 -0.99
CA LEU A 214 -19.90 -14.61 -0.34
C LEU A 214 -20.36 -15.35 0.93
N ILE A 215 -20.41 -16.69 0.90
CA ILE A 215 -20.77 -17.50 2.06
C ILE A 215 -19.71 -17.36 3.16
N GLN A 216 -18.42 -17.52 2.81
CA GLN A 216 -17.32 -17.39 3.76
C GLN A 216 -17.28 -16.00 4.41
N LEU A 217 -17.52 -14.94 3.63
CA LEU A 217 -17.59 -13.58 4.16
C LEU A 217 -18.75 -13.45 5.14
N LYS A 218 -19.95 -13.95 4.80
CA LYS A 218 -21.10 -13.90 5.72
C LYS A 218 -20.87 -14.69 7.01
N GLU A 219 -20.23 -15.87 6.92
CA GLU A 219 -19.85 -16.66 8.09
C GLU A 219 -18.85 -15.91 8.97
N TYR A 220 -17.81 -15.34 8.36
CA TYR A 220 -16.82 -14.49 9.06
C TYR A 220 -17.49 -13.29 9.75
N LEU A 221 -18.43 -12.63 9.08
CA LEU A 221 -19.21 -11.52 9.62
C LEU A 221 -20.21 -11.95 10.70
N GLY A 222 -20.60 -13.23 10.76
CA GLY A 222 -21.48 -13.76 11.80
C GLY A 222 -20.79 -13.98 13.15
N GLU A 223 -19.46 -13.92 13.20
CA GLU A 223 -18.66 -14.20 14.40
C GLU A 223 -18.16 -12.93 15.08
N ASP A 224 -18.09 -12.96 16.40
CA ASP A 224 -17.52 -11.86 17.19
C ASP A 224 -15.99 -11.87 17.12
N ASN A 225 -15.37 -13.05 17.18
CA ASN A 225 -13.92 -13.26 17.12
C ASN A 225 -13.57 -14.42 16.18
N PRO A 226 -13.69 -14.24 14.86
CA PRO A 226 -13.34 -15.29 13.90
C PRO A 226 -11.86 -15.66 13.97
N SER A 227 -11.54 -16.94 13.78
CA SER A 227 -10.17 -17.44 13.87
C SER A 227 -9.28 -16.99 12.70
N ALA A 228 -7.96 -17.01 12.90
CA ALA A 228 -6.99 -16.71 11.85
C ALA A 228 -7.12 -17.67 10.66
N GLU A 229 -7.46 -18.94 10.89
CA GLU A 229 -7.67 -19.92 9.82
C GLU A 229 -8.86 -19.57 8.94
N LYS A 230 -9.95 -19.06 9.51
CA LYS A 230 -11.11 -18.60 8.74
C LYS A 230 -10.80 -17.36 7.91
N LEU A 231 -10.07 -16.41 8.49
CA LEU A 231 -9.58 -15.23 7.78
C LEU A 231 -8.69 -15.63 6.61
N ASN A 232 -7.74 -16.55 6.83
CA ASN A 232 -6.85 -17.03 5.78
C ASN A 232 -7.61 -17.75 4.68
N ALA A 233 -8.59 -18.60 5.02
CA ALA A 233 -9.45 -19.27 4.04
C ALA A 233 -10.24 -18.27 3.18
N LEU A 234 -10.79 -17.22 3.80
CA LEU A 234 -11.46 -16.12 3.10
C LEU A 234 -10.50 -15.41 2.13
N ILE A 235 -9.29 -15.07 2.59
CA ILE A 235 -8.27 -14.40 1.77
C ILE A 235 -7.81 -15.30 0.61
N TYR A 236 -7.62 -16.60 0.84
CA TYR A 236 -7.25 -17.54 -0.22
C TYR A 236 -8.34 -17.65 -1.27
N GLN A 237 -9.62 -17.69 -0.87
CA GLN A 237 -10.72 -17.70 -1.82
C GLN A 237 -10.78 -16.39 -2.60
N TRP A 238 -10.64 -15.26 -1.91
CA TRP A 238 -10.72 -13.93 -2.52
C TRP A 238 -9.63 -13.70 -3.55
N ALA A 239 -8.38 -14.05 -3.22
CA ALA A 239 -7.27 -13.93 -4.14
C ALA A 239 -7.19 -15.08 -5.15
N GLY A 240 -8.08 -16.09 -5.10
CA GLY A 240 -8.03 -17.26 -5.97
C GLY A 240 -6.75 -18.10 -5.79
N ALA A 241 -6.39 -18.37 -4.54
CA ALA A 241 -5.25 -19.20 -4.13
C ALA A 241 -5.67 -20.54 -3.48
N THR A 242 -6.98 -20.81 -3.33
CA THR A 242 -7.50 -22.00 -2.63
C THR A 242 -6.96 -23.32 -3.16
N ASP A 243 -6.81 -23.44 -4.49
CA ASP A 243 -6.38 -24.68 -5.15
C ASP A 243 -4.85 -24.88 -5.20
N VAL A 244 -4.07 -23.93 -4.66
CA VAL A 244 -2.61 -24.05 -4.60
C VAL A 244 -2.22 -25.04 -3.51
N LEU A 245 -1.40 -26.03 -3.88
CA LEU A 245 -0.87 -27.01 -2.93
C LEU A 245 0.07 -26.31 -1.93
N PRO A 246 -0.14 -26.41 -0.60
CA PRO A 246 0.61 -25.64 0.39
C PRO A 246 2.13 -25.79 0.31
N ASN A 247 2.64 -26.97 -0.05
CA ASN A 247 4.07 -27.25 -0.09
C ASN A 247 4.70 -27.06 -1.48
N SER A 248 3.97 -26.50 -2.45
CA SER A 248 4.44 -26.38 -3.85
C SER A 248 5.57 -25.36 -4.04
N ARG A 249 5.87 -24.53 -3.03
CA ARG A 249 6.91 -23.50 -3.05
C ARG A 249 7.99 -23.72 -1.99
N GLY A 250 8.20 -24.98 -1.60
CA GLY A 250 9.13 -25.37 -0.54
C GLY A 250 8.48 -25.45 0.85
N GLU A 251 9.28 -25.69 1.87
CA GLU A 251 8.82 -25.94 3.25
C GLU A 251 8.77 -24.67 4.12
N ASN A 252 9.32 -23.55 3.65
CA ASN A 252 9.50 -22.33 4.45
C ASN A 252 8.29 -21.39 4.44
N ILE A 253 7.26 -21.68 3.64
CA ILE A 253 6.01 -20.90 3.59
C ILE A 253 4.88 -21.75 2.99
N ASP A 254 3.64 -21.50 3.43
CA ASP A 254 2.46 -22.00 2.74
C ASP A 254 2.33 -21.29 1.37
N ALA A 255 2.47 -22.05 0.29
CA ALA A 255 2.43 -21.54 -1.07
C ALA A 255 1.15 -20.75 -1.42
N ARG A 256 0.04 -20.97 -0.70
CA ARG A 256 -1.20 -20.18 -0.87
C ARG A 256 -0.98 -18.73 -0.42
N LYS A 257 -0.29 -18.52 0.70
CA LYS A 257 0.08 -17.17 1.20
C LYS A 257 1.00 -16.46 0.23
N LEU A 258 2.00 -17.18 -0.28
CA LEU A 258 2.89 -16.62 -1.30
C LEU A 258 2.13 -16.24 -2.57
N THR A 259 1.23 -17.11 -3.04
CA THR A 259 0.39 -16.82 -4.21
C THR A 259 -0.46 -15.57 -4.01
N VAL A 260 -1.03 -15.38 -2.80
CA VAL A 260 -1.74 -14.15 -2.45
C VAL A 260 -0.82 -12.94 -2.61
N LEU A 261 0.37 -12.94 -1.98
CA LEU A 261 1.31 -11.82 -2.05
C LEU A 261 1.79 -11.51 -3.48
N GLU A 262 2.02 -12.54 -4.29
CA GLU A 262 2.41 -12.39 -5.69
C GLU A 262 1.29 -11.72 -6.52
N LYS A 263 0.03 -12.08 -6.27
CA LYS A 263 -1.13 -11.43 -6.90
C LYS A 263 -1.34 -10.00 -6.43
N LEU A 264 -1.19 -9.74 -5.13
CA LEU A 264 -1.34 -8.39 -4.56
C LEU A 264 -0.26 -7.43 -5.04
N SER A 265 0.93 -7.94 -5.38
CA SER A 265 2.07 -7.12 -5.82
C SER A 265 2.28 -7.07 -7.33
N ASP A 266 1.54 -7.89 -8.10
CA ASP A 266 1.77 -8.14 -9.53
C ASP A 266 3.23 -8.56 -9.82
N LYS A 267 3.82 -9.35 -8.91
CA LYS A 267 5.22 -9.79 -8.99
C LYS A 267 5.38 -11.22 -8.49
N SER A 268 5.96 -12.07 -9.32
CA SER A 268 6.43 -13.38 -8.87
C SER A 268 7.64 -13.25 -7.95
N PHE A 269 7.69 -14.08 -6.92
CA PHE A 269 8.83 -14.16 -6.02
C PHE A 269 9.99 -14.87 -6.70
N GLU A 270 11.16 -14.24 -6.65
CA GLU A 270 12.42 -14.81 -7.11
C GLU A 270 13.54 -14.48 -6.12
N GLN A 271 14.35 -15.47 -5.76
CA GLN A 271 15.48 -15.34 -4.84
C GLN A 271 16.75 -15.94 -5.45
N SER A 272 17.84 -15.18 -5.43
CA SER A 272 19.14 -15.68 -5.90
C SER A 272 19.55 -16.97 -5.18
N GLY A 273 19.91 -18.00 -5.95
CA GLY A 273 20.31 -19.33 -5.46
C GLY A 273 19.15 -20.26 -5.09
N TRP A 274 17.93 -19.75 -4.92
CA TRP A 274 16.75 -20.53 -4.55
C TRP A 274 15.62 -20.48 -5.60
N GLY A 275 15.75 -19.59 -6.60
CA GLY A 275 14.76 -19.37 -7.64
C GLY A 275 13.42 -18.93 -7.05
N SER A 276 12.35 -19.53 -7.55
CA SER A 276 10.99 -19.24 -7.11
C SER A 276 10.64 -19.80 -5.72
N ASN A 277 11.49 -20.59 -5.06
CA ASN A 277 11.19 -21.18 -3.75
C ASN A 277 11.86 -20.37 -2.64
N PRO A 278 11.12 -19.78 -1.69
CA PRO A 278 11.75 -19.01 -0.61
C PRO A 278 12.65 -19.87 0.29
N GLY A 279 13.87 -19.41 0.53
CA GLY A 279 14.71 -19.90 1.63
C GLY A 279 14.16 -19.48 3.00
N PRO A 280 14.71 -19.99 4.12
CA PRO A 280 14.11 -19.81 5.46
C PRO A 280 13.85 -18.34 5.87
N ASN A 281 14.84 -17.46 5.65
CA ASN A 281 14.70 -16.04 5.99
C ASN A 281 13.68 -15.32 5.11
N ALA A 282 13.63 -15.66 3.81
CA ALA A 282 12.66 -15.08 2.89
C ALA A 282 11.24 -15.58 3.20
N GLY A 283 11.10 -16.88 3.52
CA GLY A 283 9.84 -17.48 3.96
C GLY A 283 9.28 -16.78 5.20
N GLN A 284 10.12 -16.51 6.22
CA GLN A 284 9.69 -15.77 7.40
C GLN A 284 9.27 -14.33 7.08
N ALA A 285 10.01 -13.63 6.21
CA ALA A 285 9.66 -12.27 5.80
C ALA A 285 8.32 -12.21 5.04
N LEU A 286 8.08 -13.17 4.14
CA LEU A 286 6.83 -13.31 3.41
C LEU A 286 5.67 -13.69 4.33
N GLU A 287 5.89 -14.58 5.30
CA GLU A 287 4.88 -14.92 6.32
C GLU A 287 4.48 -13.68 7.11
N ASN A 288 5.45 -12.87 7.56
CA ASN A 288 5.17 -11.61 8.25
C ASN A 288 4.38 -10.63 7.37
N GLU A 289 4.69 -10.56 6.06
CA GLU A 289 3.97 -9.69 5.14
C GLU A 289 2.53 -10.16 4.89
N PHE A 290 2.32 -11.48 4.81
CA PHE A 290 0.97 -12.04 4.74
C PHE A 290 0.17 -11.78 6.03
N VAL A 291 0.80 -11.87 7.20
CA VAL A 291 0.16 -11.52 8.48
C VAL A 291 -0.31 -10.07 8.45
N LYS A 292 0.54 -9.11 8.07
CA LYS A 292 0.14 -7.70 7.92
C LYS A 292 -1.05 -7.52 6.97
N PHE A 293 -1.05 -8.21 5.82
CA PHE A 293 -2.18 -8.14 4.89
C PHE A 293 -3.46 -8.72 5.51
N SER A 294 -3.36 -9.83 6.24
CA SER A 294 -4.52 -10.41 6.91
C SER A 294 -5.07 -9.52 8.03
N GLU A 295 -4.19 -8.89 8.81
CA GLU A 295 -4.57 -7.87 9.80
C GLU A 295 -5.29 -6.69 9.12
N TYR A 296 -4.75 -6.19 8.01
CA TYR A 296 -5.41 -5.16 7.19
C TYR A 296 -6.82 -5.55 6.75
N VAL A 297 -7.02 -6.80 6.28
CA VAL A 297 -8.32 -7.32 5.87
C VAL A 297 -9.28 -7.36 7.07
N ALA A 298 -8.82 -7.91 8.20
CA ALA A 298 -9.62 -8.00 9.41
C ALA A 298 -10.00 -6.62 9.96
N GLY A 299 -9.05 -5.68 10.03
CA GLY A 299 -9.28 -4.30 10.43
C GLY A 299 -10.28 -3.58 9.55
N SER A 300 -10.12 -3.70 8.22
CA SER A 300 -11.04 -3.11 7.23
C SER A 300 -12.47 -3.62 7.39
N ILE A 301 -12.64 -4.93 7.61
CA ILE A 301 -13.94 -5.55 7.88
C ILE A 301 -14.53 -5.08 9.22
N ARG A 302 -13.75 -5.14 10.30
CA ARG A 302 -14.22 -4.74 11.64
C ARG A 302 -14.66 -3.29 11.67
N MET A 303 -13.91 -2.39 11.02
CA MET A 303 -14.23 -0.97 10.99
C MET A 303 -15.59 -0.71 10.33
N GLN A 304 -15.89 -1.43 9.25
CA GLN A 304 -17.15 -1.28 8.52
C GLN A 304 -18.32 -2.07 9.12
N LYS A 305 -18.07 -3.21 9.78
CA LYS A 305 -19.11 -4.01 10.42
C LYS A 305 -19.59 -3.38 11.72
N ILE A 306 -18.67 -3.16 12.66
CA ILE A 306 -19.00 -2.86 14.05
C ILE A 306 -19.32 -1.37 14.19
N TYR A 307 -18.44 -0.51 13.69
CA TYR A 307 -18.55 0.93 13.95
C TYR A 307 -19.54 1.60 13.02
N ALA A 308 -19.62 1.21 11.74
CA ALA A 308 -20.62 1.79 10.85
C ALA A 308 -22.06 1.46 11.30
N SER A 309 -22.28 0.24 11.80
CA SER A 309 -23.55 -0.18 12.40
C SER A 309 -23.83 0.57 13.70
N ALA A 310 -22.85 0.68 14.61
CA ALA A 310 -23.02 1.38 15.88
C ALA A 310 -23.27 2.90 15.72
N LEU A 311 -22.69 3.51 14.69
CA LEU A 311 -22.78 4.95 14.42
C LEU A 311 -23.90 5.32 13.43
N GLY A 312 -24.50 4.33 12.76
CA GLY A 312 -25.51 4.54 11.73
C GLY A 312 -24.99 5.24 10.46
N ARG A 313 -23.67 5.22 10.22
CA ARG A 313 -23.00 5.88 9.07
C ARG A 313 -21.74 5.15 8.64
N GLU A 314 -21.32 5.31 7.39
CA GLU A 314 -20.09 4.71 6.85
C GLU A 314 -18.82 5.32 7.49
N MET A 315 -17.91 4.46 7.97
CA MET A 315 -16.63 4.84 8.58
C MET A 315 -15.51 5.03 7.58
N VAL A 316 -15.61 4.32 6.46
CA VAL A 316 -14.74 4.50 5.31
C VAL A 316 -15.62 4.98 4.17
N LYS A 317 -15.22 6.09 3.58
CA LYS A 317 -15.84 6.64 2.37
C LYS A 317 -14.77 6.72 1.29
N THR A 318 -15.23 6.88 0.07
CA THR A 318 -14.37 7.24 -1.04
C THR A 318 -14.62 8.71 -1.34
N ASP A 319 -13.57 9.54 -1.39
CA ASP A 319 -13.71 10.92 -1.85
C ASP A 319 -13.97 10.98 -3.36
N ALA A 320 -14.17 12.20 -3.88
CA ALA A 320 -14.42 12.43 -5.29
C ALA A 320 -13.28 11.94 -6.23
N ASN A 321 -12.10 11.67 -5.68
CA ASN A 321 -10.91 11.21 -6.42
C ASN A 321 -10.66 9.70 -6.24
N GLY A 322 -11.59 8.95 -5.64
CA GLY A 322 -11.39 7.53 -5.43
C GLY A 322 -10.56 7.18 -4.18
N LYS A 323 -10.14 8.17 -3.37
CA LYS A 323 -9.30 7.91 -2.19
C LYS A 323 -10.14 7.54 -0.99
N MET A 324 -9.67 6.55 -0.24
CA MET A 324 -10.22 6.19 1.06
C MET A 324 -10.13 7.36 2.05
N VAL A 325 -11.27 7.81 2.55
CA VAL A 325 -11.42 8.82 3.62
C VAL A 325 -12.06 8.16 4.82
N VAL A 326 -11.46 8.37 5.98
CA VAL A 326 -11.94 7.81 7.25
C VAL A 326 -12.74 8.89 8.00
N ASP A 327 -13.89 8.51 8.56
CA ASP A 327 -14.76 9.39 9.35
C ASP A 327 -14.24 9.51 10.81
N TRP A 328 -13.29 10.43 11.01
CA TRP A 328 -12.63 10.64 12.30
C TRP A 328 -13.58 11.04 13.43
N ASP A 329 -14.57 11.87 13.14
CA ASP A 329 -15.58 12.29 14.13
C ASP A 329 -16.40 11.09 14.62
N GLY A 330 -16.68 10.13 13.72
CA GLY A 330 -17.38 8.90 14.07
C GLY A 330 -16.56 8.01 14.98
N ILE A 331 -15.31 7.76 14.59
CA ILE A 331 -14.41 6.87 15.32
C ILE A 331 -14.11 7.42 16.71
N SER A 332 -13.72 8.69 16.81
CA SER A 332 -13.44 9.33 18.10
C SER A 332 -14.68 9.35 19.01
N GLY A 333 -15.86 9.62 18.45
CA GLY A 333 -17.12 9.56 19.17
C GLY A 333 -17.45 8.16 19.71
N TYR A 334 -17.26 7.11 18.92
CA TYR A 334 -17.44 5.72 19.36
C TYR A 334 -16.46 5.34 20.48
N ILE A 335 -15.18 5.67 20.29
CA ILE A 335 -14.16 5.35 21.29
C ILE A 335 -14.46 6.08 22.61
N TYR A 336 -14.86 7.35 22.54
CA TYR A 336 -15.30 8.10 23.72
C TYR A 336 -16.49 7.41 24.42
N GLN A 337 -17.48 6.91 23.67
CA GLN A 337 -18.61 6.17 24.27
C GLN A 337 -18.14 4.89 24.98
N GLN A 338 -17.20 4.14 24.40
CA GLN A 338 -16.65 2.94 25.04
C GLN A 338 -15.88 3.29 26.33
N ILE A 339 -15.09 4.37 26.32
CA ILE A 339 -14.41 4.91 27.50
C ILE A 339 -15.41 5.27 28.60
N GLN A 340 -16.48 6.02 28.27
CA GLN A 340 -17.53 6.39 29.24
C GLN A 340 -18.28 5.15 29.78
N ALA A 341 -18.41 4.11 28.97
CA ALA A 341 -18.98 2.82 29.39
C ALA A 341 -18.00 1.94 30.19
N LYS A 342 -16.78 2.42 30.48
CA LYS A 342 -15.69 1.66 31.13
C LYS A 342 -15.32 0.38 30.37
N ASN A 343 -15.44 0.41 29.04
CA ASN A 343 -15.06 -0.68 28.16
C ASN A 343 -13.74 -0.35 27.45
N ALA A 344 -12.63 -0.35 28.20
CA ALA A 344 -11.30 -0.09 27.67
C ALA A 344 -10.94 -1.04 26.52
N LYS A 345 -11.26 -2.33 26.67
CA LYS A 345 -11.04 -3.34 25.63
C LYS A 345 -11.76 -3.00 24.32
N GLY A 346 -13.02 -2.59 24.39
CA GLY A 346 -13.79 -2.20 23.20
C GLY A 346 -13.26 -0.95 22.50
N ALA A 347 -12.73 -0.01 23.27
CA ALA A 347 -12.04 1.17 22.74
C ALA A 347 -10.68 0.81 22.11
N ALA A 348 -9.85 0.01 22.78
CA ALA A 348 -8.58 -0.48 22.28
C ALA A 348 -8.74 -1.22 20.95
N SER A 349 -9.68 -2.17 20.89
CA SER A 349 -9.98 -2.91 19.66
C SER A 349 -10.45 -2.02 18.51
N ALA A 350 -11.07 -0.87 18.79
CA ALA A 350 -11.44 0.09 17.76
C ALA A 350 -10.25 0.88 17.21
N ILE A 351 -9.32 1.28 18.08
CA ILE A 351 -8.08 1.93 17.66
C ILE A 351 -7.25 0.96 16.81
N GLU A 352 -7.10 -0.28 17.26
CA GLU A 352 -6.38 -1.33 16.53
C GLU A 352 -7.01 -1.59 15.16
N ALA A 353 -8.34 -1.80 15.09
CA ALA A 353 -9.01 -2.04 13.81
C ALA A 353 -8.83 -0.90 12.81
N VAL A 354 -8.75 0.35 13.28
CA VAL A 354 -8.47 1.51 12.42
C VAL A 354 -7.02 1.49 11.93
N LEU A 355 -6.05 1.23 12.82
CA LEU A 355 -4.64 1.13 12.42
C LEU A 355 -4.41 0.00 11.43
N ASP A 356 -4.99 -1.16 11.69
CA ASP A 356 -4.94 -2.33 10.81
C ASP A 356 -5.48 -1.97 9.42
N ALA A 357 -6.66 -1.35 9.34
CA ALA A 357 -7.25 -0.88 8.09
C ALA A 357 -6.43 0.20 7.37
N LEU A 358 -5.51 0.87 8.07
CA LEU A 358 -4.63 1.90 7.53
C LEU A 358 -3.22 1.38 7.22
N THR A 359 -2.96 0.08 7.39
CA THR A 359 -1.63 -0.54 7.18
C THR A 359 -0.99 -0.15 5.84
N PHE A 360 -1.76 -0.13 4.75
CA PHE A 360 -1.29 0.23 3.40
C PHE A 360 -1.59 1.70 3.01
N ASN A 361 -1.95 2.54 3.98
CA ASN A 361 -2.16 3.98 3.81
C ASN A 361 -1.39 4.77 4.88
N PRO A 362 -0.06 4.84 4.78
CA PRO A 362 0.80 5.39 5.84
C PRO A 362 0.52 6.86 6.14
N SER A 363 0.15 7.67 5.14
CA SER A 363 -0.22 9.07 5.37
C SER A 363 -1.46 9.18 6.27
N ALA A 364 -2.52 8.42 5.95
CA ALA A 364 -3.73 8.38 6.77
C ALA A 364 -3.48 7.77 8.15
N ALA A 365 -2.60 6.78 8.27
CA ALA A 365 -2.20 6.23 9.57
C ALA A 365 -1.48 7.28 10.44
N VAL A 366 -0.61 8.10 9.85
CA VAL A 366 0.06 9.21 10.56
C VAL A 366 -0.95 10.28 10.99
N GLU A 367 -1.90 10.63 10.12
CA GLU A 367 -2.96 11.58 10.42
C GLU A 367 -3.86 11.05 11.55
N PHE A 368 -4.26 9.78 11.51
CA PHE A 368 -4.99 9.13 12.60
C PHE A 368 -4.26 9.22 13.94
N ARG A 369 -2.96 8.90 13.95
CA ARG A 369 -2.14 8.96 15.17
C ARG A 369 -2.14 10.37 15.77
N LYS A 370 -2.06 11.42 14.93
CA LYS A 370 -2.11 12.82 15.38
C LYS A 370 -3.46 13.20 15.97
N GLU A 371 -4.55 12.79 15.33
CA GLU A 371 -5.92 13.05 15.83
C GLU A 371 -6.16 12.32 17.15
N TRP A 372 -5.78 11.05 17.23
CA TRP A 372 -5.91 10.26 18.45
C TRP A 372 -5.07 10.81 19.60
N ALA A 373 -3.83 11.23 19.36
CA ALA A 373 -3.00 11.88 20.37
C ALA A 373 -3.61 13.21 20.87
N SER A 374 -4.32 13.94 20.01
CA SER A 374 -5.02 15.17 20.38
C SER A 374 -6.27 14.87 21.21
N PHE A 375 -7.04 13.86 20.83
CA PHE A 375 -8.17 13.34 21.61
C PHE A 375 -7.72 12.88 23.00
N ALA A 376 -6.66 12.07 23.09
CA ALA A 376 -6.17 11.53 24.35
C ALA A 376 -5.75 12.65 25.33
N ARG A 377 -5.04 13.68 24.86
CA ARG A 377 -4.66 14.84 25.69
C ARG A 377 -5.86 15.66 26.17
N ALA A 378 -6.97 15.63 25.44
CA ALA A 378 -8.19 16.33 25.84
C ALA A 378 -9.04 15.55 26.84
N VAL A 379 -8.98 14.21 26.81
CA VAL A 379 -9.81 13.32 27.64
C VAL A 379 -9.09 12.86 28.91
N PHE A 380 -7.78 12.58 28.84
CA PHE A 380 -7.01 11.99 29.93
C PHE A 380 -6.09 13.00 30.59
N SER A 381 -6.10 13.04 31.92
CA SER A 381 -5.15 13.80 32.72
C SER A 381 -4.00 12.92 33.18
N THR A 382 -2.77 13.30 32.82
CA THR A 382 -1.55 12.68 33.33
C THR A 382 -1.27 12.98 34.81
N LYS A 383 -2.18 13.66 35.51
CA LYS A 383 -2.17 13.85 36.97
C LYS A 383 -3.15 12.92 37.70
N ASN A 384 -4.02 12.24 36.97
CA ASN A 384 -5.02 11.32 37.50
C ASN A 384 -4.56 9.88 37.24
N ILE A 385 -4.45 9.09 38.31
CA ILE A 385 -3.96 7.71 38.22
C ILE A 385 -4.93 6.80 37.47
N ASP A 386 -6.24 7.02 37.62
CA ASP A 386 -7.28 6.23 36.95
C ASP A 386 -7.26 6.50 35.45
N ASP A 387 -7.04 7.76 35.05
CA ASP A 387 -6.88 8.14 33.64
C ASP A 387 -5.64 7.46 33.05
N LEU A 388 -4.51 7.44 33.77
CA LEU A 388 -3.28 6.80 33.32
C LEU A 388 -3.40 5.28 33.21
N LYS A 389 -4.10 4.63 34.16
CA LYS A 389 -4.40 3.20 34.09
C LYS A 389 -5.25 2.89 32.87
N LEU A 390 -6.34 3.65 32.66
CA LEU A 390 -7.20 3.48 31.50
C LEU A 390 -6.43 3.73 30.19
N LEU A 391 -5.55 4.73 30.18
CA LEU A 391 -4.69 5.04 29.05
C LEU A 391 -3.73 3.88 28.71
N ALA A 392 -3.15 3.24 29.73
CA ALA A 392 -2.34 2.04 29.60
C ALA A 392 -3.16 0.84 29.10
N GLU A 393 -4.39 0.65 29.59
CA GLU A 393 -5.30 -0.41 29.11
C GLU A 393 -5.72 -0.22 27.65
N LEU A 394 -5.81 1.03 27.17
CA LEU A 394 -6.23 1.35 25.80
C LEU A 394 -5.17 1.04 24.76
N ASN A 395 -3.89 1.33 25.06
CA ASN A 395 -2.84 1.27 24.06
C ASN A 395 -1.42 1.12 24.62
N GLY A 396 -1.29 0.97 25.93
CA GLY A 396 -0.02 0.81 26.63
C GLY A 396 0.22 -0.63 27.08
N SER A 397 0.93 -0.77 28.20
CA SER A 397 1.13 -2.04 28.89
C SER A 397 0.69 -1.89 30.34
N VAL A 398 -0.09 -2.86 30.82
CA VAL A 398 -0.58 -2.92 32.20
C VAL A 398 -0.06 -4.20 32.83
N GLY A 399 0.48 -4.08 34.03
CA GLY A 399 0.91 -5.18 34.87
C GLY A 399 -0.25 -5.77 35.68
N ASP A 400 0.11 -6.46 36.76
CA ASP A 400 -0.78 -7.04 37.75
C ASP A 400 -0.18 -6.87 39.15
N GLU A 401 -0.65 -7.63 40.14
CA GLU A 401 -0.16 -7.54 41.53
C GLU A 401 1.18 -8.27 41.76
N ALA A 402 1.79 -8.81 40.70
CA ALA A 402 3.05 -9.53 40.76
C ALA A 402 4.16 -8.74 40.07
N ASN A 403 5.41 -9.05 40.41
CA ASN A 403 6.56 -8.43 39.76
C ASN A 403 6.54 -8.67 38.25
N ASN A 404 6.40 -7.59 37.49
CA ASN A 404 6.30 -7.60 36.04
C ASN A 404 7.55 -7.01 35.39
N THR A 405 7.72 -7.34 34.11
CA THR A 405 8.66 -6.64 33.22
C THR A 405 7.86 -6.13 32.04
N LEU A 406 7.64 -4.82 32.01
CA LEU A 406 6.84 -4.14 31.02
C LEU A 406 7.74 -3.32 30.10
N GLU A 407 7.54 -3.46 28.80
CA GLU A 407 8.20 -2.62 27.80
C GLU A 407 7.16 -2.02 26.85
N THR A 408 7.48 -0.87 26.27
CA THR A 408 6.70 -0.34 25.16
C THR A 408 6.93 -1.17 23.90
N LYS A 409 5.93 -1.20 23.01
CA LYS A 409 6.11 -1.74 21.66
C LYS A 409 7.06 -0.80 20.89
N ALA A 410 8.04 -1.36 20.18
CA ALA A 410 9.09 -0.61 19.47
C ALA A 410 8.58 0.36 18.36
N ALA A 411 7.29 0.30 18.01
CA ALA A 411 6.62 1.30 17.20
C ALA A 411 5.74 2.14 18.12
N GLY A 412 6.05 3.43 18.25
CA GLY A 412 5.40 4.39 19.14
C GLY A 412 3.89 4.17 19.28
N ASN A 413 3.45 4.13 20.53
CA ASN A 413 2.04 4.07 20.90
C ASN A 413 1.33 5.33 20.37
N VAL A 414 0.04 5.24 20.10
CA VAL A 414 -0.74 6.26 19.37
C VAL A 414 -0.96 7.54 20.23
N LEU A 415 -0.63 7.49 21.53
CA LEU A 415 -1.04 8.47 22.54
C LEU A 415 -0.02 9.61 22.77
N LEU A 416 1.26 9.30 22.67
CA LEU A 416 2.42 10.17 22.79
C LEU A 416 3.43 9.71 21.75
N GLU A 417 4.51 10.44 21.47
CA GLU A 417 5.57 9.88 20.59
C GLU A 417 6.21 8.60 21.19
N GLY A 418 5.86 8.22 22.43
CA GLY A 418 6.15 6.96 23.14
C GLY A 418 4.89 6.31 23.75
N GLY A 419 5.04 5.43 24.73
CA GLY A 419 4.03 4.60 25.38
C GLY A 419 3.63 4.96 26.81
N VAL A 420 2.68 4.19 27.35
CA VAL A 420 2.18 4.32 28.72
C VAL A 420 2.34 2.97 29.39
N LEU A 421 3.10 2.91 30.47
CA LEU A 421 3.37 1.71 31.24
C LEU A 421 2.80 1.88 32.64
N PHE A 422 2.03 0.89 33.10
CA PHE A 422 1.42 0.90 34.43
C PHE A 422 1.67 -0.46 35.10
N GLY A 423 2.55 -0.50 36.11
CA GLY A 423 2.95 -1.76 36.78
C GLY A 423 1.85 -2.36 37.67
N GLU A 424 1.02 -1.52 38.28
CA GLU A 424 0.04 -1.90 39.32
C GLU A 424 0.67 -2.20 40.68
N GLY A 425 1.00 -3.45 40.99
CA GLY A 425 1.52 -3.83 42.30
C GLY A 425 2.68 -4.82 42.19
N GLY A 426 3.57 -4.83 43.19
CA GLY A 426 4.78 -5.66 43.15
C GLY A 426 6.01 -4.85 42.79
N ASP A 427 7.19 -5.49 42.77
CA ASP A 427 8.43 -4.78 42.40
C ASP A 427 8.67 -4.93 40.89
N ASP A 428 8.27 -3.92 40.12
CA ASP A 428 8.21 -3.97 38.66
C ASP A 428 9.46 -3.41 37.96
N THR A 429 9.65 -3.81 36.71
CA THR A 429 10.64 -3.19 35.81
C THR A 429 9.94 -2.67 34.56
N LEU A 430 9.94 -1.35 34.38
CA LEU A 430 9.29 -0.65 33.27
C LEU A 430 10.34 -0.01 32.36
N ASN A 431 10.27 -0.28 31.05
CA ASN A 431 11.19 0.22 30.03
C ASN A 431 10.44 0.90 28.86
N GLY A 432 10.50 2.23 28.82
CA GLY A 432 9.89 3.08 27.79
C GLY A 432 10.57 2.99 26.42
N ARG A 433 11.85 2.61 26.40
CA ARG A 433 12.70 2.46 25.21
C ARG A 433 12.92 3.77 24.45
N GLY A 434 12.03 4.14 23.54
CA GLY A 434 12.18 5.31 22.69
C GLY A 434 10.84 5.93 22.37
N GLY A 435 10.81 7.26 22.34
CA GLY A 435 9.58 8.05 22.31
C GLY A 435 9.35 8.79 23.63
N ASN A 436 8.30 9.60 23.69
CA ASN A 436 7.92 10.32 24.92
C ASN A 436 6.98 9.42 25.75
N ASP A 437 7.50 8.80 26.80
CA ASP A 437 6.80 7.78 27.58
C ASP A 437 6.16 8.31 28.86
N VAL A 438 5.15 7.61 29.38
CA VAL A 438 4.59 7.81 30.73
C VAL A 438 4.72 6.52 31.51
N LEU A 439 5.48 6.56 32.60
CA LEU A 439 5.78 5.40 33.43
C LEU A 439 5.14 5.58 34.80
N VAL A 440 4.29 4.62 35.18
CA VAL A 440 3.68 4.51 36.50
C VAL A 440 4.11 3.16 37.08
N GLY A 441 4.98 3.16 38.07
CA GLY A 441 5.40 1.93 38.78
C GLY A 441 4.19 1.28 39.43
N GLY A 442 3.62 1.96 40.43
CA GLY A 442 2.45 1.45 41.14
C GLY A 442 2.78 1.30 42.61
N GLU A 443 2.25 0.31 43.30
CA GLU A 443 2.67 -0.05 44.65
C GLU A 443 3.86 -1.02 44.61
N GLY A 444 4.98 -0.69 45.27
CA GLY A 444 6.13 -1.59 45.28
C GLY A 444 7.45 -0.82 45.27
N ASN A 445 8.54 -1.48 44.92
CA ASN A 445 9.82 -0.82 44.68
C ASN A 445 10.24 -1.05 43.24
N ASP A 446 9.88 -0.10 42.38
CA ASP A 446 9.93 -0.28 40.94
C ASP A 446 11.22 0.25 40.33
N HIS A 447 11.62 -0.32 39.20
CA HIS A 447 12.68 0.21 38.35
C HIS A 447 12.11 0.80 37.07
N LEU A 448 12.21 2.12 36.92
CA LEU A 448 11.60 2.87 35.82
C LEU A 448 12.69 3.43 34.91
N SER A 449 12.70 3.03 33.64
CA SER A 449 13.62 3.52 32.62
C SER A 449 12.84 4.10 31.46
N GLY A 450 12.83 5.42 31.29
CA GLY A 450 12.15 6.10 30.19
C GLY A 450 12.79 5.79 28.84
N GLY A 451 14.06 6.13 28.67
CA GLY A 451 14.83 5.78 27.48
C GLY A 451 15.12 7.02 26.64
N GLU A 452 14.98 6.94 25.32
CA GLU A 452 15.14 8.09 24.41
C GLU A 452 13.85 8.90 24.32
N GLY A 453 13.86 10.21 24.60
CA GLY A 453 12.67 11.05 24.45
C GLY A 453 12.43 11.95 25.67
N SER A 454 11.23 12.51 25.77
CA SER A 454 10.80 13.32 26.91
C SER A 454 9.75 12.56 27.72
N ASP A 455 10.21 11.97 28.82
CA ASP A 455 9.44 11.00 29.59
C ASP A 455 8.79 11.61 30.83
N ILE A 456 7.72 10.98 31.32
CA ILE A 456 7.02 11.38 32.54
C ILE A 456 6.94 10.20 33.49
N TYR A 457 7.63 10.32 34.63
CA TYR A 457 7.57 9.37 35.73
C TYR A 457 6.52 9.83 36.72
N VAL A 458 5.45 9.05 36.90
CA VAL A 458 4.29 9.43 37.70
C VAL A 458 4.23 8.61 38.98
N PHE A 459 4.23 9.31 40.11
CA PHE A 459 4.18 8.72 41.44
C PHE A 459 2.81 8.99 42.10
N GLY A 460 2.10 7.90 42.40
CA GLY A 460 0.86 7.88 43.16
C GLY A 460 1.09 7.71 44.66
N LYS A 461 0.02 7.56 45.45
CA LYS A 461 0.17 7.22 46.88
C LYS A 461 0.74 5.80 47.00
N ASN A 462 1.50 5.56 48.08
CA ASN A 462 2.09 4.25 48.38
C ASN A 462 3.02 3.70 47.29
N PHE A 463 3.66 4.55 46.49
CA PHE A 463 4.59 4.15 45.44
C PHE A 463 5.89 3.45 45.92
N GLY A 464 5.98 3.16 47.21
CA GLY A 464 7.16 2.57 47.85
C GLY A 464 8.49 3.29 47.54
N LYS A 465 9.50 2.56 47.06
CA LYS A 465 10.87 3.08 46.87
C LYS A 465 11.39 2.80 45.47
N ASP A 466 10.94 3.63 44.55
CA ASP A 466 11.28 3.48 43.14
C ASP A 466 12.68 4.01 42.80
N SER A 467 13.24 3.43 41.74
CA SER A 467 14.51 3.80 41.14
C SER A 467 14.30 4.22 39.69
N VAL A 468 14.55 5.50 39.39
CA VAL A 468 14.45 6.06 38.03
C VAL A 468 15.81 6.06 37.35
N ASN A 469 15.88 5.46 36.17
CA ASN A 469 17.03 5.52 35.25
C ASN A 469 16.67 6.39 34.03
N ASN A 470 17.13 7.63 34.04
CA ASN A 470 16.88 8.61 32.97
C ASN A 470 18.12 8.83 32.08
N HIS A 471 18.84 7.76 31.76
CA HIS A 471 20.02 7.84 30.90
C HIS A 471 19.60 8.00 29.43
N ASP A 472 19.39 9.25 29.01
CA ASP A 472 19.13 9.66 27.63
C ASP A 472 20.26 10.53 27.06
N THR A 473 20.71 10.21 25.85
CA THR A 473 21.74 10.97 25.10
C THR A 473 21.18 11.78 23.93
N SER A 474 19.86 11.74 23.70
CA SER A 474 19.17 12.43 22.62
C SER A 474 19.20 13.98 22.77
N ALA A 475 18.94 14.69 21.67
CA ALA A 475 18.81 16.15 21.69
C ALA A 475 17.37 16.56 22.07
N GLU A 476 17.22 17.73 22.73
CA GLU A 476 15.91 18.34 23.04
C GLU A 476 14.96 17.59 24.00
N ARG A 477 15.44 16.60 24.76
CA ARG A 477 14.68 15.95 25.84
C ARG A 477 14.28 16.86 27.00
N ASN A 478 13.09 16.63 27.55
CA ASN A 478 12.57 17.28 28.75
C ASN A 478 11.74 16.32 29.61
N ASP A 479 12.43 15.55 30.45
CA ASP A 479 11.82 14.58 31.35
C ASP A 479 11.19 15.23 32.57
N MET A 480 10.14 14.59 33.11
CA MET A 480 9.38 15.11 34.23
C MET A 480 9.09 14.04 35.28
N ILE A 481 9.37 14.38 36.54
CA ILE A 481 8.76 13.69 37.68
C ILE A 481 7.45 14.38 38.02
N ARG A 482 6.38 13.60 38.14
CA ARG A 482 5.06 14.10 38.46
C ARG A 482 4.45 13.31 39.62
N PHE A 483 3.90 14.03 40.58
CA PHE A 483 3.06 13.45 41.63
C PHE A 483 1.59 13.64 41.26
N THR A 484 0.76 12.63 41.50
CA THR A 484 -0.68 12.69 41.18
C THR A 484 -1.45 13.65 42.08
N GLU A 485 -2.68 13.99 41.68
CA GLU A 485 -3.54 14.87 42.46
C GLU A 485 -3.84 14.26 43.85
N GLY A 486 -3.54 15.02 44.91
CA GLY A 486 -3.80 14.62 46.29
C GLY A 486 -2.56 14.19 47.08
N LEU A 487 -1.39 14.09 46.45
CA LEU A 487 -0.10 14.09 47.13
C LEU A 487 0.36 15.53 47.37
N LYS A 488 0.67 15.83 48.63
CA LYS A 488 1.27 17.09 49.04
C LYS A 488 2.73 16.85 49.36
N GLN A 489 3.54 17.91 49.32
CA GLN A 489 4.95 17.84 49.72
C GLN A 489 5.14 17.29 51.15
N SER A 490 4.14 17.41 52.02
CA SER A 490 4.14 16.84 53.37
C SER A 490 3.99 15.32 53.42
N ASP A 491 3.63 14.69 52.31
CA ASP A 491 3.39 13.25 52.19
C ASP A 491 4.64 12.51 51.67
N LEU A 492 5.67 13.27 51.28
CA LEU A 492 7.01 12.83 50.87
C LEU A 492 7.98 12.97 52.06
#